data_AF-A0A8X6KN22-F1
#
_entry.id   AF-A0A8X6KN22-F1
#
_cell.length_a   1.000
_cell.length_b   1.000
_cell.length_c   1.000
_cell.angle_alpha   90.00
_cell.angle_beta   90.00
_cell.angle_gamma   90.00
#
_symmetry.space_group_name_H-M   'P 1'
#
loop_
_entity.id
_entity.type
_entity.pdbx_description
1 polymer ?
#
loop_
_entity_poly.entity_id
_entity_poly.type
_entity_poly.pdbx_seq_one_letter_code
_entity_poly.pdbx_strand_id
1 'polypeptide(L)'
;MPADMPVNEVIENLEELGIHPKECRVLINRKTGQPMPIFSVFLEKNEDNRNIYNLKELCFMKIVVETMRGKIGRRSATAVKDSFTVQGSARGTQNV
;
A
#
# COMPACT_ATOMS: atom_id res chain seq x y z
N MET A 1 -1.43 -8.43 3.09
CA MET A 1 -0.41 -8.41 4.15
C MET A 1 -1.08 -8.37 5.52
N PRO A 2 -0.49 -8.95 6.57
CA PRO A 2 -0.92 -8.83 7.95
C PRO A 2 -0.92 -7.36 8.42
N ALA A 3 -1.82 -7.04 9.35
CA ALA A 3 -1.96 -5.68 9.89
C ALA A 3 -0.90 -5.37 10.98
N ASP A 4 -0.28 -6.41 11.52
CA ASP A 4 0.78 -6.41 12.54
C ASP A 4 2.19 -6.46 11.95
N MET A 5 2.30 -6.58 10.61
CA MET A 5 3.60 -6.52 9.94
C MET A 5 4.27 -5.16 10.21
N PRO A 6 5.53 -5.15 10.68
CA PRO A 6 6.23 -3.91 10.98
C PRO A 6 6.51 -3.14 9.69
N VAL A 7 6.27 -1.84 9.74
CA VAL A 7 6.44 -0.92 8.61
C VAL A 7 7.87 -0.98 8.06
N ASN A 8 8.87 -1.17 8.92
CA ASN A 8 10.27 -1.24 8.53
C ASN A 8 10.56 -2.41 7.60
N GLU A 9 9.99 -3.60 7.85
CA GLU A 9 10.16 -4.74 6.95
C GLU A 9 9.60 -4.47 5.56
N VAL A 10 8.47 -3.76 5.47
CA VAL A 10 7.88 -3.34 4.20
C VAL A 10 8.81 -2.37 3.46
N ILE A 11 9.43 -1.42 4.18
CA ILE A 11 10.39 -0.47 3.59
C ILE A 11 11.62 -1.20 3.07
N GLU A 12 12.24 -2.05 3.90
CA GLU A 12 13.45 -2.80 3.54
C GLU A 12 13.21 -3.68 2.30
N ASN A 13 12.09 -4.40 2.24
CA ASN A 13 11.77 -5.21 1.07
C ASN A 13 11.51 -4.38 -0.19
N LEU A 14 10.94 -3.17 -0.06
CA LEU A 14 10.77 -2.27 -1.20
C LEU A 14 12.12 -1.73 -1.69
N GLU A 15 13.03 -1.38 -0.78
CA GLU A 15 14.38 -0.93 -1.10
C GLU A 15 15.20 -2.00 -1.80
N GLU A 16 15.09 -3.27 -1.39
CA GLU A 16 15.70 -4.42 -2.07
C GLU A 16 15.21 -4.57 -3.53
N LEU A 17 14.00 -4.11 -3.82
CA LEU A 17 13.41 -4.10 -5.16
C LEU A 17 13.77 -2.83 -5.97
N GLY A 18 14.62 -1.96 -5.43
CA GLY A 18 15.01 -0.69 -6.05
C GLY A 18 13.91 0.39 -5.98
N ILE A 19 12.92 0.20 -5.12
CA ILE A 19 11.87 1.19 -4.85
C ILE A 19 12.25 1.91 -3.58
N HIS A 20 12.25 3.24 -3.60
CA HIS A 20 12.68 4.04 -2.45
C HIS A 20 11.48 4.83 -1.88
N PRO A 21 10.80 4.31 -0.84
CA PRO A 21 9.71 5.00 -0.18
C PRO A 21 10.21 6.19 0.63
N LYS A 22 9.51 7.32 0.52
CA LYS A 22 9.67 8.44 1.45
C LYS A 22 9.08 8.14 2.81
N GLU A 23 7.94 7.47 2.78
CA GLU A 23 7.15 7.20 3.97
C GLU A 23 6.28 5.97 3.74
N CYS A 24 6.15 5.13 4.77
CA CYS A 24 5.22 4.01 4.80
C CYS A 24 4.43 4.08 6.10
N ARG A 25 3.12 3.82 6.04
CA ARG A 25 2.23 3.82 7.21
C ARG A 25 1.20 2.72 7.09
N VAL A 26 0.91 2.02 8.19
CA VAL A 26 -0.26 1.15 8.25
C VAL A 26 -1.53 2.01 8.27
N LEU A 27 -2.55 1.66 7.50
CA LEU A 27 -3.83 2.34 7.59
C LEU A 27 -4.56 1.92 8.85
N ILE A 28 -5.18 2.88 9.52
CA ILE A 28 -6.03 2.64 10.69
C ILE A 28 -7.49 2.75 10.28
N ASN A 29 -8.31 1.79 10.68
CA ASN A 29 -9.75 1.87 10.55
C ASN A 29 -10.27 2.97 11.49
N ARG A 30 -10.77 4.08 10.91
CA ARG A 30 -11.24 5.23 11.69
C ARG A 30 -12.42 4.92 12.63
N LYS A 31 -13.22 3.89 12.34
CA LYS A 31 -14.37 3.53 13.16
C LYS A 31 -13.98 2.71 14.38
N THR A 32 -12.99 1.82 14.24
CA THR A 32 -12.60 0.87 15.30
C THR A 32 -11.26 1.22 15.95
N GLY A 33 -10.48 2.13 15.38
CA GLY A 33 -9.13 2.45 15.81
C GLY A 33 -8.10 1.34 15.54
N GLN A 34 -8.49 0.25 14.90
CA GLN A 34 -7.62 -0.90 14.67
C GLN A 34 -6.82 -0.78 13.37
N PRO A 35 -5.57 -1.29 13.34
CA PRO A 35 -4.77 -1.34 12.13
C PRO A 35 -5.44 -2.26 11.09
N MET A 36 -5.38 -1.84 9.83
CA MET A 36 -5.87 -2.60 8.69
C MET A 36 -4.70 -3.31 8.00
N PRO A 37 -4.98 -4.42 7.29
CA PRO A 37 -4.01 -5.12 6.45
C PRO A 37 -3.66 -4.35 5.16
N ILE A 38 -3.51 -3.02 5.26
CA ILE A 38 -3.30 -2.08 4.14
C ILE A 38 -2.21 -1.10 4.57
N PHE A 39 -1.20 -0.96 3.72
CA PHE A 39 -0.11 0.00 3.91
C PHE A 39 -0.24 1.13 2.88
N SER A 40 -0.04 2.36 3.35
CA SER A 40 0.09 3.55 2.51
C SER A 40 1.58 3.84 2.33
N VAL A 41 2.04 3.77 1.09
CA VAL A 41 3.44 4.03 0.72
C VAL A 41 3.49 5.30 -0.11
N PHE A 42 4.26 6.28 0.35
CA PHE A 42 4.53 7.52 -0.36
C PHE A 42 5.86 7.37 -1.11
N LEU A 43 5.80 7.51 -2.43
CA LEU A 43 6.95 7.38 -3.32
C LEU A 43 7.29 8.73 -3.94
N GLU A 44 8.58 8.94 -4.24
CA GLU A 44 8.97 10.00 -5.16
C GLU A 44 8.57 9.68 -6.60
N LYS A 45 8.30 10.72 -7.39
CA LYS A 45 8.02 10.58 -8.82
C LYS A 45 9.31 10.35 -9.61
N ASN A 46 9.88 9.16 -9.49
CA ASN A 46 11.08 8.72 -10.21
C ASN A 46 10.73 7.53 -11.11
N GLU A 47 11.53 7.30 -12.16
CA GLU A 47 11.31 6.20 -13.11
C GLU A 47 11.40 4.83 -12.44
N ASP A 48 12.31 4.68 -11.47
CA ASP A 48 12.50 3.45 -10.69
C ASP A 48 11.23 3.05 -9.93
N ASN A 49 10.54 4.04 -9.36
CA ASN A 49 9.32 3.86 -8.58
C ASN A 49 8.08 3.53 -9.44
N ARG A 50 8.14 3.66 -10.78
CA ARG A 50 6.99 3.28 -11.65
C ARG A 50 6.75 1.78 -11.65
N ASN A 51 7.78 0.98 -11.40
CA ASN A 51 7.68 -0.47 -11.47
C ASN A 51 6.89 -1.08 -10.30
N ILE A 52 6.61 -0.30 -9.24
CA ILE A 52 5.81 -0.77 -8.10
C ILE A 52 4.43 -1.28 -8.52
N TYR A 53 3.83 -0.75 -9.58
CA TYR A 53 2.50 -1.19 -10.03
C TYR A 53 2.49 -2.59 -10.64
N ASN A 54 3.66 -3.11 -11.02
CA ASN A 54 3.82 -4.47 -11.50
C ASN A 54 4.10 -5.46 -10.36
N LEU A 55 4.30 -4.96 -9.13
CA LEU A 55 4.61 -5.77 -7.96
C LEU A 55 3.35 -6.53 -7.50
N LYS A 56 3.44 -7.86 -7.55
CA LYS A 56 2.36 -8.77 -7.14
C LYS A 56 2.68 -9.54 -5.86
N GLU A 57 3.94 -9.48 -5.43
CA GLU A 57 4.44 -10.20 -4.29
C GLU A 57 5.43 -9.34 -3.51
N LEU A 58 5.31 -9.31 -2.19
CA LEU A 58 6.19 -8.61 -1.27
C LEU A 58 6.24 -9.39 0.03
N CYS A 59 7.43 -9.63 0.59
CA CYS A 59 7.63 -10.46 1.78
C CYS A 59 6.96 -11.85 1.66
N PHE A 60 7.09 -12.54 0.52
CA PHE A 60 6.45 -13.83 0.23
C PHE A 60 4.91 -13.81 0.26
N MET A 61 4.31 -12.63 0.21
CA MET A 61 2.87 -12.46 0.25
C MET A 61 2.35 -11.87 -1.04
N LYS A 62 1.25 -12.43 -1.53
CA LYS A 62 0.51 -11.83 -2.63
C LYS A 62 -0.07 -10.49 -2.19
N ILE A 63 0.28 -9.45 -2.92
CA ILE A 63 -0.20 -8.09 -2.70
C ILE A 63 -0.89 -7.56 -3.95
N VAL A 64 -1.71 -6.55 -3.74
CA VAL A 64 -2.28 -5.74 -4.81
C VAL A 64 -1.80 -4.32 -4.55
N VAL A 65 -1.03 -3.78 -5.48
CA VAL A 65 -0.56 -2.40 -5.38
C VAL A 65 -1.63 -1.49 -5.93
N GLU A 66 -2.07 -0.59 -5.06
CA GLU A 66 -3.06 0.42 -5.38
C GLU A 66 -2.54 1.83 -5.13
N THR A 67 -2.76 2.76 -6.07
CA THR A 67 -2.68 4.19 -5.77
C THR A 67 -3.83 4.54 -4.79
N MET A 68 -4.09 5.78 -4.32
CA MET A 68 -5.23 6.12 -3.41
C MET A 68 -6.12 7.35 -3.79
N ARG A 69 -7.38 7.23 -4.29
CA ARG A 69 -8.23 8.35 -4.85
C ARG A 69 -8.75 9.19 -3.71
N GLY A 70 -7.91 10.09 -3.24
CA GLY A 70 -8.33 11.20 -2.41
C GLY A 70 -9.06 12.27 -3.25
N LYS A 71 -10.31 12.57 -2.89
CA LYS A 71 -10.89 13.89 -3.14
C LYS A 71 -10.00 14.92 -2.42
N ILE A 72 -9.17 15.63 -3.17
CA ILE A 72 -8.38 16.77 -2.69
C ILE A 72 -9.36 17.89 -2.34
N GLY A 73 -9.77 17.93 -1.08
CA GLY A 73 -10.51 19.01 -0.46
C GLY A 73 -9.62 19.81 0.48
N ARG A 74 -8.55 20.42 -0.06
CA ARG A 74 -7.93 21.71 0.36
C ARG A 74 -6.47 21.80 -0.12
N ARG A 75 -6.30 22.63 -1.17
CA ARG A 75 -5.15 23.52 -1.46
C ARG A 75 -3.75 22.94 -1.24
N SER A 76 -3.26 22.17 -2.20
CA SER A 76 -1.84 22.17 -2.65
C SER A 76 -1.79 21.55 -4.05
N ALA A 77 -0.94 22.10 -4.91
CA ALA A 77 -1.07 22.12 -6.36
C ALA A 77 -1.13 20.75 -7.07
N THR A 78 -2.13 20.65 -7.93
CA THR A 78 -2.35 19.87 -9.15
C THR A 78 -1.28 18.85 -9.60
N ALA A 79 -1.63 17.57 -9.52
CA ALA A 79 -1.51 16.59 -10.62
C ALA A 79 -2.40 15.39 -10.29
N VAL A 80 -3.67 15.46 -10.68
CA VAL A 80 -4.65 14.38 -10.53
C VAL A 80 -4.37 13.31 -11.59
N LYS A 81 -4.11 12.07 -11.17
CA LYS A 81 -4.85 10.92 -11.69
C LYS A 81 -4.54 9.65 -10.92
N ASP A 82 -5.63 8.99 -10.55
CA ASP A 82 -5.79 7.57 -10.31
C ASP A 82 -5.09 6.99 -9.12
N SER A 83 -5.94 6.46 -8.26
CA SER A 83 -5.70 6.37 -6.85
C SER A 83 -6.87 5.43 -6.38
N PHE A 84 -6.66 4.26 -5.81
CA PHE A 84 -7.62 3.16 -5.59
C PHE A 84 -7.62 2.59 -4.13
N THR A 85 -8.47 1.61 -3.85
CA THR A 85 -8.70 1.04 -2.50
C THR A 85 -8.91 -0.49 -2.58
N VAL A 86 -8.01 -1.28 -1.98
CA VAL A 86 -8.11 -2.76 -1.96
C VAL A 86 -9.09 -3.19 -0.90
N GLN A 87 -10.15 -3.92 -1.28
CA GLN A 87 -10.90 -4.77 -0.35
C GLN A 87 -10.45 -6.22 -0.52
N GLY A 88 -9.76 -6.75 0.48
CA GLY A 88 -9.51 -8.20 0.57
C GLY A 88 -10.80 -8.94 0.92
N SER A 89 -11.32 -9.74 -0.01
CA SER A 89 -12.42 -10.67 0.24
C SER A 89 -11.86 -12.01 0.68
N ALA A 90 -12.02 -12.35 1.96
CA ALA A 90 -11.78 -13.70 2.44
C ALA A 90 -12.97 -14.59 2.03
N ARG A 91 -12.82 -15.37 0.96
CA ARG A 91 -13.69 -16.54 0.75
C ARG A 91 -13.11 -17.70 1.52
N GLY A 92 -13.75 -18.04 2.63
CA GLY A 92 -13.50 -19.30 3.33
C GLY A 92 -13.90 -20.47 2.45
N THR A 93 -12.92 -21.26 2.04
CA THR A 93 -13.14 -22.65 1.61
C THR A 93 -13.00 -23.52 2.85
N GLN A 94 -14.12 -23.93 3.43
CA GLN A 94 -14.16 -25.10 4.31
C GLN A 94 -14.04 -26.34 3.42
N ASN A 95 -13.01 -27.14 3.66
CA ASN A 95 -12.96 -28.54 3.27
C ASN A 95 -12.31 -29.30 4.44
N VAL A 96 -13.14 -30.08 5.15
CA VAL A 96 -12.98 -31.49 5.59
C VAL A 96 -14.04 -31.75 6.65
#